data_AF-A0A821YFQ0-F1
#
_entry.id   AF-A0A821YFQ0-F1
#
_cell.length_a   1.000
_cell.length_b   1.000
_cell.length_c   1.000
_cell.angle_alpha   90.00
_cell.angle_beta   90.00
_cell.angle_gamma   90.00
#
_symmetry.space_group_name_H-M   'P 1'
#
loop_
_entity.id
_entity.type
_entity.pdbx_description
1 polymer ?
#
loop_
_entity_poly.entity_id
_entity_poly.type
_entity_poly.pdbx_seq_one_letter_code
_entity_poly.pdbx_strand_id
1 'polypeptide(L)'
;SILSTGNYDRLIAASTSEIVTIWEKVLIKCGFNRYGGLQFDKEYGGLQFDKEVRGLMTYLTNATSLPIRDKFQRLTQIATLLCLEKLKEINDYWDPTSSKITWRLIPSEVRQILSLRTDFRSDDIRALKL
;
A
#
# COMPACT_ATOMS: atom_id res chain seq x y z
N SER A 1 -23.75 6.25 23.45
CA SER A 1 -23.37 5.35 22.33
C SER A 1 -24.23 4.10 22.40
N ILE A 2 -24.72 3.58 21.27
CA ILE A 2 -25.48 2.32 21.19
C ILE A 2 -24.58 1.11 21.53
N LEU A 3 -23.26 1.25 21.38
CA LEU A 3 -22.27 0.24 21.73
C LEU A 3 -21.44 0.68 22.94
N SER A 4 -20.99 -0.29 23.75
CA SER A 4 -19.94 -0.04 24.75
C SER A 4 -18.64 0.35 24.06
N THR A 5 -17.78 1.13 24.74
CA THR A 5 -16.49 1.58 24.19
C THR A 5 -15.65 0.43 23.66
N GLY A 6 -15.54 -0.66 24.43
CA GLY A 6 -14.78 -1.85 24.01
C GLY A 6 -15.38 -2.58 22.80
N ASN A 7 -16.71 -2.60 22.65
CA ASN A 7 -17.35 -3.21 21.48
C ASN A 7 -17.20 -2.33 20.24
N TYR A 8 -17.30 -1.01 20.41
CA TYR A 8 -17.05 -0.05 19.34
C TYR A 8 -15.60 -0.14 18.85
N ASP A 9 -14.63 -0.17 19.75
CA ASP A 9 -13.21 -0.34 19.41
C ASP A 9 -12.94 -1.63 18.61
N ARG A 10 -13.50 -2.76 19.04
CA ARG A 10 -13.39 -4.03 18.30
C ARG A 10 -14.03 -3.96 16.92
N LEU A 11 -15.19 -3.30 16.81
CA LEU A 11 -15.87 -3.12 15.53
C LEU A 11 -15.00 -2.30 14.57
N ILE A 12 -14.41 -1.19 15.01
CA ILE A 12 -13.51 -0.37 14.20
C ILE A 12 -12.28 -1.18 13.78
N ALA A 13 -11.67 -1.94 14.70
CA ALA A 13 -10.51 -2.78 14.39
C ALA A 13 -10.82 -3.91 13.37
N ALA A 14 -11.99 -4.55 13.48
CA ALA A 14 -12.45 -5.57 12.54
C ALA A 14 -12.74 -4.95 11.16
N SER A 15 -13.47 -3.83 11.15
CA SER A 15 -13.79 -3.08 9.92
C SER A 15 -12.51 -2.63 9.21
N THR A 16 -11.51 -2.18 9.97
CA THR A 16 -10.19 -1.80 9.43
C THR A 16 -9.53 -2.97 8.72
N SER A 17 -9.52 -4.16 9.34
CA SER A 17 -8.95 -5.37 8.71
C SER A 17 -9.65 -5.74 7.39
N GLU A 18 -10.97 -5.65 7.35
CA GLU A 18 -11.74 -5.94 6.14
C GLU A 18 -11.49 -4.90 5.04
N ILE A 19 -11.51 -3.61 5.38
CA ILE A 19 -11.24 -2.53 4.44
C ILE A 19 -9.86 -2.70 3.80
N VAL A 20 -8.83 -2.96 4.62
CA VAL A 20 -7.46 -3.18 4.12
C VAL A 20 -7.41 -4.36 3.15
N THR A 21 -8.05 -5.48 3.51
CA THR A 21 -8.08 -6.68 2.69
C THR A 21 -8.78 -6.45 1.34
N ILE A 22 -9.90 -5.72 1.35
CA ILE A 22 -10.62 -5.36 0.13
C ILE A 22 -9.75 -4.46 -0.75
N TRP A 23 -9.08 -3.47 -0.16
CA TRP A 23 -8.19 -2.56 -0.90
C TRP A 23 -7.06 -3.32 -1.59
N GLU A 24 -6.34 -4.20 -0.88
CA GLU A 24 -5.28 -5.02 -1.50
C GLU A 24 -5.81 -5.82 -2.71
N LYS A 25 -7.00 -6.42 -2.59
CA LYS A 25 -7.63 -7.19 -3.68
C LYS A 25 -8.01 -6.33 -4.88
N VAL A 26 -8.48 -5.11 -4.65
CA VAL A 26 -8.85 -4.18 -5.72
C VAL A 26 -7.60 -3.62 -6.40
N LEU A 27 -6.55 -3.29 -5.66
CA LEU A 27 -5.31 -2.73 -6.19
C LEU A 27 -4.63 -3.63 -7.22
N ILE A 28 -4.64 -4.95 -7.00
CA ILE A 28 -4.04 -5.91 -7.94
C ILE A 28 -4.74 -5.89 -9.33
N LYS A 29 -5.98 -5.40 -9.40
CA LYS A 29 -6.73 -5.26 -10.65
C LYS A 29 -6.53 -3.91 -11.34
N CYS A 30 -5.71 -3.04 -10.75
CA CYS A 30 -5.48 -1.67 -11.22
C CYS A 30 -4.19 -1.58 -12.03
N GLY A 31 -4.18 -0.71 -13.04
CA GLY A 31 -2.93 -0.16 -13.58
C GLY A 31 -2.56 1.12 -12.84
N PHE A 32 -1.28 1.45 -12.80
CA PHE A 32 -0.75 2.70 -12.26
C PHE A 32 0.31 3.26 -13.22
N ASN A 33 0.61 4.55 -13.08
CA ASN A 33 1.82 5.18 -13.58
C ASN A 33 2.40 6.02 -12.42
N ARG A 34 3.56 6.67 -12.60
CA ARG A 34 4.22 7.45 -11.53
C ARG A 34 3.33 8.48 -10.85
N TYR A 35 2.56 9.20 -11.64
CA TYR A 35 1.64 10.19 -11.09
C TYR A 35 0.34 9.47 -10.74
N GLY A 36 -0.22 8.70 -11.67
CA GLY A 36 -0.92 7.40 -11.60
C GLY A 36 -2.20 7.28 -12.43
N GLY A 37 -2.83 6.10 -12.41
CA GLY A 37 -4.12 5.88 -13.07
C GLY A 37 -4.44 4.40 -13.35
N LEU A 38 -5.46 3.90 -12.63
CA LEU A 38 -6.53 3.12 -13.26
C LEU A 38 -6.95 3.85 -14.54
N GLN A 39 -7.26 3.09 -15.58
CA GLN A 39 -7.37 3.51 -16.99
C GLN A 39 -8.35 4.65 -17.33
N PHE A 40 -8.99 5.31 -16.36
CA PHE A 40 -10.10 6.24 -16.58
C PHE A 40 -9.82 7.72 -16.27
N ASP A 41 -8.87 8.06 -15.38
CA ASP A 41 -8.47 9.47 -15.15
C ASP A 41 -6.96 9.63 -15.35
N LYS A 42 -6.60 10.18 -16.51
CA LYS A 42 -5.26 10.75 -16.76
C LYS A 42 -5.02 11.80 -15.68
N GLU A 43 -4.22 11.51 -14.65
CA GLU A 43 -3.08 12.33 -14.18
C GLU A 43 -2.54 11.96 -12.77
N TYR A 44 -3.24 11.24 -11.86
CA TYR A 44 -2.72 10.95 -10.50
C TYR A 44 -3.29 9.67 -9.80
N GLY A 45 -2.51 8.62 -9.55
CA GLY A 45 -2.91 7.33 -8.96
C GLY A 45 -1.92 6.68 -7.98
N GLY A 46 -0.59 6.79 -8.13
CA GLY A 46 0.36 6.24 -7.13
C GLY A 46 0.43 7.11 -5.88
N LEU A 47 0.69 8.41 -6.10
CA LEU A 47 0.66 9.44 -5.06
C LEU A 47 -0.75 9.67 -4.50
N GLN A 48 -1.77 9.56 -5.35
CA GLN A 48 -3.16 9.68 -4.92
C GLN A 48 -3.56 8.51 -4.02
N PHE A 49 -3.20 7.28 -4.39
CA PHE A 49 -3.39 6.11 -3.54
C PHE A 49 -2.68 6.27 -2.18
N ASP A 50 -1.43 6.72 -2.18
CA ASP A 50 -0.70 6.99 -0.93
C ASP A 50 -1.41 8.03 -0.04
N LYS A 51 -1.91 9.13 -0.62
CA LYS A 51 -2.72 10.13 0.12
C LYS A 51 -3.98 9.51 0.72
N GLU A 52 -4.69 8.69 -0.05
CA GLU A 52 -5.92 8.03 0.39
C GLU A 52 -5.65 7.02 1.52
N VAL A 53 -4.59 6.21 1.41
CA VAL A 53 -4.14 5.30 2.47
C VAL A 53 -3.82 6.07 3.75
N ARG A 54 -3.08 7.18 3.66
CA ARG A 54 -2.76 8.02 4.83
C ARG A 54 -4.00 8.67 5.43
N GLY A 55 -4.93 9.14 4.61
CA GLY A 55 -6.19 9.74 5.05
C GLY A 55 -7.05 8.74 5.81
N LEU A 56 -7.24 7.55 5.25
CA LEU A 56 -8.00 6.46 5.86
C LEU A 56 -7.36 5.99 7.17
N MET A 57 -6.04 5.78 7.18
CA MET A 57 -5.30 5.39 8.38
C MET A 57 -5.47 6.43 9.49
N THR A 58 -5.39 7.73 9.16
CA THR A 58 -5.56 8.83 10.12
C THR A 58 -6.97 8.83 10.70
N TYR A 59 -8.00 8.74 9.84
CA TYR A 59 -9.39 8.70 10.26
C TYR A 59 -9.67 7.52 11.21
N LEU A 60 -9.30 6.30 10.82
CA LEU A 60 -9.58 5.11 11.60
C LEU A 60 -8.78 5.07 12.91
N THR A 61 -7.53 5.55 12.91
CA THR A 61 -6.71 5.60 14.15
C THR A 61 -7.30 6.58 15.15
N ASN A 62 -7.91 7.69 14.70
CA ASN A 62 -8.59 8.63 15.59
C ASN A 62 -9.95 8.11 16.07
N ALA A 63 -10.51 7.11 15.41
CA ALA A 63 -11.82 6.54 15.73
C ALA A 63 -11.76 5.40 16.77
N THR A 64 -10.58 4.90 17.16
CA THR A 64 -10.46 3.83 18.16
C THR A 64 -9.29 4.04 19.10
N SER A 65 -9.39 3.51 20.32
CA SER A 65 -8.26 3.45 21.26
C SER A 65 -7.26 2.32 20.95
N LEU A 66 -7.63 1.38 20.06
CA LEU A 66 -6.81 0.22 19.74
C LEU A 66 -5.66 0.55 18.78
N PRO A 67 -4.48 -0.09 18.94
CA PRO A 67 -3.36 0.08 18.03
C PRO A 67 -3.63 -0.64 16.69
N ILE A 68 -4.29 0.04 15.75
CA ILE A 68 -4.65 -0.52 14.45
C ILE A 68 -3.66 -0.20 13.32
N ARG A 69 -2.63 0.62 13.59
CA ARG A 69 -1.66 1.06 12.56
C ARG A 69 -0.96 -0.10 11.85
N ASP A 70 -0.65 -1.17 12.57
CA ASP A 70 0.02 -2.33 11.98
C ASP A 70 -0.81 -3.03 10.90
N LYS A 71 -2.15 -2.88 10.96
CA LYS A 71 -3.05 -3.41 9.93
C LYS A 71 -2.83 -2.74 8.57
N PHE A 72 -2.24 -1.54 8.53
CA PHE A 72 -1.99 -0.80 7.29
C PHE A 72 -0.59 -1.04 6.70
N GLN A 73 0.31 -1.77 7.39
CA GLN A 73 1.71 -1.91 6.98
C GLN A 73 1.87 -2.35 5.52
N ARG A 74 1.11 -3.37 5.10
CA ARG A 74 1.15 -3.88 3.73
C ARG A 74 0.66 -2.85 2.71
N LEU A 75 -0.44 -2.14 2.96
CA LEU A 75 -0.91 -1.05 2.09
C LEU A 75 0.09 0.09 2.00
N THR A 76 0.75 0.47 3.10
CA THR A 76 1.79 1.51 3.09
C THR A 76 3.01 1.07 2.28
N GLN A 77 3.39 -0.21 2.35
CA GLN A 77 4.46 -0.77 1.52
C GLN A 77 4.08 -0.81 0.04
N ILE A 78 2.84 -1.20 -0.28
CA ILE A 78 2.30 -1.12 -1.66
C ILE A 78 2.36 0.33 -2.16
N ALA A 79 1.91 1.29 -1.36
CA ALA A 79 1.93 2.71 -1.69
C ALA A 79 3.36 3.20 -1.97
N THR A 80 4.33 2.78 -1.14
CA THR A 80 5.75 3.10 -1.34
C THR A 80 6.26 2.59 -2.68
N LEU A 81 5.97 1.33 -3.04
CA LEU A 81 6.36 0.75 -4.33
C LEU A 81 5.72 1.47 -5.52
N LEU A 82 4.44 1.82 -5.42
CA LEU A 82 3.72 2.54 -6.47
C LEU A 82 4.16 3.99 -6.62
N CYS A 83 4.81 4.58 -5.61
CA CYS A 83 5.35 5.94 -5.61
C CYS A 83 6.80 6.06 -6.11
N LEU A 84 7.50 4.95 -6.37
CA LEU A 84 8.89 5.01 -6.87
C LEU A 84 8.98 5.81 -8.17
N GLU A 85 9.95 6.71 -8.27
CA GLU A 85 10.16 7.49 -9.48
C GLU A 85 10.84 6.65 -10.56
N LYS A 86 11.79 5.82 -10.15
CA LYS A 86 12.56 4.93 -10.99
C LYS A 86 12.62 3.56 -10.34
N LEU A 87 12.53 2.51 -11.16
CA LEU A 87 12.59 1.13 -10.67
C LEU A 87 13.85 0.83 -9.83
N LYS A 88 14.98 1.47 -10.14
CA LYS A 88 16.25 1.28 -9.40
C LYS A 88 16.19 1.74 -7.93
N GLU A 89 15.30 2.65 -7.59
CA GLU A 89 15.14 3.16 -6.20
C GLU A 89 14.71 2.06 -5.25
N ILE A 90 14.11 0.97 -5.74
CA ILE A 90 13.75 -0.16 -4.87
C ILE A 90 14.96 -0.74 -4.13
N ASN A 91 16.16 -0.66 -4.70
CA ASN A 91 17.37 -1.17 -4.04
C ASN A 91 17.65 -0.43 -2.73
N ASP A 92 17.29 0.85 -2.63
CA ASP A 92 17.48 1.65 -1.42
C ASP A 92 16.50 1.25 -0.31
N TYR A 93 15.37 0.63 -0.68
CA TYR A 93 14.35 0.17 0.26
C TYR A 93 14.40 -1.33 0.52
N TRP A 94 15.01 -2.13 -0.35
CA TRP A 94 14.97 -3.58 -0.25
C TRP A 94 16.27 -4.18 0.30
N ASP A 95 17.40 -3.50 0.13
CA ASP A 95 18.67 -3.98 0.68
C ASP A 95 18.60 -4.03 2.23
N PRO A 96 18.81 -5.21 2.85
CA PRO A 96 18.75 -5.39 4.31
C PRO A 96 19.72 -4.51 5.09
N THR A 97 20.79 -4.03 4.45
CA THR A 97 21.81 -3.20 5.09
C THR A 97 21.47 -1.70 5.08
N SER A 98 20.59 -1.26 4.18
CA SER A 98 20.22 0.15 4.01
C SER A 98 18.77 0.44 4.38
N SER A 99 17.89 -0.55 4.34
CA SER A 99 16.47 -0.37 4.55
C SER A 99 16.07 -0.28 6.01
N LYS A 100 15.27 0.74 6.34
CA LYS A 100 14.54 0.85 7.61
C LYS A 100 13.15 0.21 7.54
N ILE A 101 12.75 -0.33 6.40
CA ILE A 101 11.43 -0.92 6.18
C ILE A 101 11.47 -2.41 6.53
N THR A 102 10.64 -2.81 7.50
CA THR A 102 10.37 -4.22 7.76
C THR A 102 9.31 -4.72 6.77
N TRP A 103 9.75 -5.28 5.64
CA TRP A 103 8.85 -5.76 4.59
C TRP A 103 7.95 -6.91 5.07
N ARG A 104 6.66 -6.77 4.76
CA ARG A 104 5.62 -7.79 4.94
C ARG A 104 5.22 -8.44 3.61
N LEU A 105 5.68 -7.85 2.51
CA LEU A 105 5.51 -8.36 1.16
C LEU A 105 6.67 -9.30 0.82
N ILE A 106 6.37 -10.41 0.16
CA ILE A 106 7.41 -11.32 -0.36
C ILE A 106 7.88 -10.87 -1.76
N PRO A 107 9.07 -11.31 -2.24
CA PRO A 107 9.61 -10.87 -3.54
C PRO A 107 8.65 -10.98 -4.73
N SER A 108 7.82 -12.03 -4.78
CA SER A 108 6.83 -12.20 -5.85
C SER A 108 5.71 -11.16 -5.79
N GLU A 109 5.23 -10.82 -4.58
CA GLU A 109 4.23 -9.76 -4.39
C GLU A 109 4.81 -8.41 -4.81
N VAL A 110 6.07 -8.13 -4.46
CA VAL A 110 6.75 -6.89 -4.86
C VAL A 110 6.83 -6.76 -6.38
N ARG A 111 7.25 -7.82 -7.08
CA ARG A 111 7.28 -7.81 -8.55
C ARG A 111 5.88 -7.64 -9.15
N GLN A 112 4.87 -8.27 -8.56
CA GLN A 112 3.48 -8.12 -8.98
C GLN A 112 3.00 -6.67 -8.82
N ILE A 113 3.26 -6.04 -7.67
CA ILE A 113 2.88 -4.64 -7.40
C ILE A 113 3.61 -3.69 -8.35
N LEU A 114 4.91 -3.88 -8.55
CA LEU A 114 5.70 -3.10 -9.50
C LEU A 114 5.19 -3.27 -10.94
N SER A 115 4.68 -4.46 -11.30
CA SER A 115 4.10 -4.68 -12.63
C SER A 115 2.80 -3.92 -12.87
N LEU A 116 2.15 -3.42 -11.81
CA LEU A 116 1.01 -2.53 -11.95
C LEU A 116 1.45 -1.16 -12.51
N ARG A 117 2.74 -0.78 -12.42
CA ARG A 117 3.29 0.45 -13.01
C ARG A 117 3.56 0.26 -14.50
N THR A 118 2.67 0.82 -15.32
CA THR A 118 2.70 0.73 -16.79
C THR A 118 3.94 1.38 -17.42
N ASP A 119 4.61 2.28 -16.71
CA ASP A 119 5.85 2.92 -17.10
C ASP A 119 7.12 2.12 -16.75
N PHE A 120 7.00 1.02 -15.98
CA PHE A 120 8.11 0.12 -15.69
C PHE A 120 8.14 -1.07 -16.65
N ARG A 121 9.30 -1.32 -17.26
CA ARG A 121 9.45 -2.43 -18.22
C ARG A 121 9.45 -3.77 -17.48
N SER A 122 8.70 -4.74 -17.98
CA SER A 122 8.58 -6.06 -17.35
C SER A 122 9.92 -6.82 -17.27
N ASP A 123 10.81 -6.65 -18.26
CA ASP A 123 12.15 -7.24 -18.23
C ASP A 123 12.99 -6.70 -17.07
N ASP A 124 12.93 -5.39 -16.85
CA ASP A 124 13.68 -4.74 -15.76
C ASP A 124 13.15 -5.20 -14.39
N ILE A 125 11.82 -5.34 -14.26
CA ILE A 125 11.19 -5.88 -13.03
C ILE A 125 11.63 -7.32 -12.79
N ARG A 126 11.74 -8.16 -13.83
CA ARG A 126 12.23 -9.55 -13.70
C ARG A 126 13.71 -9.60 -13.32
N ALA A 127 14.52 -8.65 -13.79
CA ALA A 127 15.95 -8.60 -13.50
C ALA A 127 16.29 -8.11 -12.08
N LEU A 128 15.34 -7.57 -11.32
CA LEU A 128 15.56 -7.13 -9.93
C LEU A 128 16.09 -8.27 -9.05
N LYS A 129 17.00 -7.94 -8.15
CA LYS A 129 17.49 -8.82 -7.08
C LYS A 129 16.77 -8.44 -5.79
N LEU A 130 15.77 -9.24 -5.43
CA LEU A 130 14.95 -9.10 -4.23
C LEU A 130 15.13 -10.35 -3.37
#